data_AF-A0A1B8CVV4-F1
#
_entry.id   AF-A0A1B8CVV4-F1
#
_cell.length_a   1.000
_cell.length_b   1.000
_cell.length_c   1.000
_cell.angle_alpha   90.00
_cell.angle_beta   90.00
_cell.angle_gamma   90.00
#
_symmetry.space_group_name_H-M   'P 1'
#
loop_
_entity.id
_entity.type
_entity.pdbx_description
1 polymer ?
#
loop_
_entity_poly.entity_id
_entity_poly.type
_entity_poly.pdbx_seq_one_letter_code
_entity_poly.pdbx_strand_id
1 'polypeptide(L)'
;MDWPYHINTTLTTSQKALRRQTIDRYGLDAHLSPLLPIAWYWLYVLFKWVVRARQTRGEYAAVPGSPHVKSEARPAAGRAAKWWRRGLWWVGGRGEEQERVVHQLAGLVWAAWLGVLAVHGTGDDYLHLTKRFGMIAASQLPILYLLMMKNRYSPLRYLLRASHEELNPYHRILGQIIVTLFSLHAGFYLNFFIRANLVKNLFTRPVPSLGLLSIIFI
;
A
#
# COMPACT_ATOMS: atom_id res chain seq x y z
N MET A 1 24.29 -21.58 3.40
CA MET A 1 23.55 -20.77 2.41
C MET A 1 24.33 -19.50 2.22
N ASP A 2 24.93 -19.32 1.04
CA ASP A 2 25.70 -18.12 0.75
C ASP A 2 24.76 -16.92 0.65
N TRP A 3 25.11 -15.86 1.36
CA TRP A 3 24.33 -14.63 1.37
C TRP A 3 24.47 -13.93 0.00
N PRO A 4 23.37 -13.70 -0.74
CA PRO A 4 23.45 -13.30 -2.15
C PRO A 4 23.81 -11.82 -2.37
N TYR A 5 23.87 -11.01 -1.31
CA TYR A 5 24.15 -9.57 -1.45
C TYR A 5 25.57 -9.21 -1.04
N HIS A 6 26.28 -8.54 -1.95
CA HIS A 6 27.65 -8.08 -1.79
C HIS A 6 27.73 -6.56 -1.58
N ILE A 7 28.72 -6.14 -0.77
CA ILE A 7 29.00 -4.73 -0.52
C ILE A 7 29.87 -4.19 -1.67
N ASN A 8 29.20 -3.76 -2.74
CA ASN A 8 29.87 -3.25 -3.95
C ASN A 8 30.21 -1.75 -3.79
N THR A 9 31.44 -1.46 -3.33
CA THR A 9 31.95 -0.09 -3.11
C THR A 9 32.65 0.50 -4.34
N THR A 10 33.08 -0.34 -5.28
CA THR A 10 33.88 0.02 -6.47
C THR A 10 33.03 0.27 -7.73
N LEU A 11 31.80 0.78 -7.57
CA LEU A 11 30.99 1.14 -8.73
C LEU A 11 31.57 2.34 -9.48
N THR A 12 31.60 2.24 -10.81
CA THR A 12 31.87 3.36 -11.72
C THR A 12 30.80 4.46 -11.57
N THR A 13 31.12 5.68 -12.00
CA THR A 13 30.18 6.82 -11.92
C THR A 13 28.89 6.56 -12.69
N SER A 14 28.97 5.91 -13.86
CA SER A 14 27.79 5.54 -14.65
C SER A 14 26.91 4.52 -13.93
N GLN A 15 27.50 3.50 -13.29
CA GLN A 15 26.75 2.52 -12.50
C GLN A 15 26.08 3.16 -11.27
N LYS A 16 26.75 4.11 -10.60
CA LYS A 16 26.15 4.87 -9.49
C LYS A 16 24.95 5.71 -9.96
N ALA A 17 25.06 6.33 -11.13
CA ALA A 17 23.97 7.10 -11.73
C ALA A 17 22.78 6.19 -12.10
N LEU A 18 23.04 5.04 -12.73
CA LEU A 18 22.01 4.06 -13.06
C LEU A 18 21.29 3.53 -11.80
N ARG A 19 22.06 3.24 -10.74
CA ARG A 19 21.51 2.86 -9.43
C ARG A 19 20.56 3.93 -8.92
N ARG A 20 20.95 5.20 -9.01
CA ARG A 20 20.12 6.32 -8.55
C ARG A 20 18.83 6.44 -9.36
N GLN A 21 18.91 6.39 -10.68
CA GLN A 21 17.74 6.43 -11.56
C GLN A 21 16.77 5.28 -11.27
N THR A 22 17.30 4.08 -11.01
CA THR A 22 16.50 2.91 -10.65
C THR A 22 15.78 3.13 -9.32
N ILE A 23 16.49 3.61 -8.29
CA ILE A 23 15.90 3.94 -6.99
C ILE A 23 14.78 4.97 -7.14
N ASP A 24 15.01 6.04 -7.90
CA ASP A 24 14.04 7.11 -8.10
C ASP A 24 12.79 6.61 -8.86
N ARG A 25 12.98 5.76 -9.89
CA ARG A 25 11.88 5.13 -10.64
C ARG A 25 10.99 4.27 -9.74
N TYR A 26 11.58 3.35 -8.97
CA TYR A 26 10.79 2.51 -8.06
C TYR A 26 10.14 3.32 -6.93
N GLY A 27 10.80 4.40 -6.48
CA GLY A 27 10.20 5.36 -5.57
C GLY A 27 8.95 6.04 -6.17
N LEU A 28 9.01 6.42 -7.45
CA LEU A 28 7.86 6.97 -8.16
C LEU A 28 6.75 5.93 -8.34
N ASP A 29 7.09 4.70 -8.74
CA ASP A 29 6.12 3.62 -8.91
C ASP A 29 5.39 3.33 -7.58
N ALA A 30 6.12 3.31 -6.46
CA ALA A 30 5.54 3.17 -5.13
C ALA A 30 4.69 4.39 -4.72
N HIS A 31 5.14 5.61 -5.04
CA HIS A 31 4.40 6.84 -4.77
C HIS A 31 3.06 6.89 -5.53
N LEU A 32 3.02 6.40 -6.76
CA LEU A 32 1.83 6.37 -7.61
C LEU A 32 0.94 5.16 -7.36
N SER A 33 1.48 4.08 -6.76
CA SER A 33 0.72 2.85 -6.46
C SER A 33 -0.62 3.09 -5.75
N PRO A 34 -0.76 4.02 -4.77
CA PRO A 34 -2.04 4.30 -4.11
C PRO A 34 -3.16 4.77 -5.06
N LEU A 35 -2.82 5.26 -6.26
CA LEU A 35 -3.81 5.63 -7.26
C LEU A 35 -4.55 4.41 -7.82
N LEU A 36 -3.94 3.22 -7.80
CA LEU A 36 -4.55 1.99 -8.30
C LEU A 36 -5.79 1.57 -7.50
N PRO A 37 -5.75 1.40 -6.16
CA PRO A 37 -6.96 1.09 -5.39
C PRO A 37 -8.03 2.18 -5.50
N ILE A 38 -7.64 3.45 -5.59
CA ILE A 38 -8.58 4.56 -5.82
C ILE A 38 -9.27 4.42 -7.20
N ALA A 39 -8.50 4.14 -8.25
CA ALA A 39 -9.04 3.94 -9.59
C ALA A 39 -9.98 2.73 -9.66
N TRP A 40 -9.60 1.60 -9.05
CA TRP A 40 -10.46 0.42 -8.96
C TRP A 40 -11.78 0.68 -8.24
N TYR A 41 -11.75 1.46 -7.15
CA TYR A 41 -12.97 1.88 -6.46
C TYR A 41 -13.90 2.68 -7.39
N TRP A 42 -13.36 3.64 -8.13
CA TRP A 42 -14.16 4.44 -9.06
C TRP A 42 -14.70 3.64 -10.24
N LEU A 43 -13.94 2.68 -10.77
CA LEU A 43 -14.42 1.74 -11.79
C LEU A 43 -15.61 0.91 -11.27
N TYR A 44 -15.55 0.46 -10.01
CA TYR A 44 -16.67 -0.25 -9.37
C TYR A 44 -17.91 0.65 -9.21
N VAL A 45 -17.73 1.90 -8.77
CA VAL A 45 -18.82 2.88 -8.65
C VAL A 45 -19.47 3.15 -10.01
N LEU A 46 -18.65 3.37 -11.04
CA LEU A 46 -19.11 3.59 -12.41
C LEU A 46 -19.89 2.39 -12.94
N PHE A 47 -19.35 1.18 -12.74
CA PHE A 47 -20.01 -0.07 -13.15
C PHE A 47 -21.41 -0.19 -12.52
N LYS A 48 -21.53 0.04 -11.21
CA LYS A 48 -22.83 0.03 -10.52
C LYS A 48 -23.79 1.07 -11.05
N TRP A 49 -23.30 2.27 -11.36
CA TRP A 49 -24.11 3.33 -11.94
C TRP A 49 -24.63 2.94 -13.33
N VAL A 50 -23.78 2.41 -14.22
CA VAL A 50 -24.16 1.97 -15.57
C VAL A 50 -25.21 0.85 -15.51
N VAL A 51 -25.00 -0.16 -14.65
CA VAL A 51 -25.96 -1.26 -14.50
C VAL A 51 -27.33 -0.75 -14.04
N ARG A 52 -27.37 0.16 -13.05
CA ARG A 52 -28.62 0.77 -12.57
C ARG A 52 -29.28 1.63 -13.64
N ALA A 53 -28.51 2.47 -14.36
CA ALA A 53 -29.03 3.32 -15.42
C ALA A 53 -29.64 2.50 -16.59
N ARG A 54 -29.08 1.32 -16.88
CA ARG A 54 -29.64 0.38 -17.86
C ARG A 54 -30.95 -0.25 -17.36
N GLN A 55 -31.05 -0.59 -16.08
CA GLN A 55 -32.29 -1.11 -15.48
C GLN A 55 -33.41 -0.06 -15.49
N THR A 56 -33.10 1.20 -15.18
CA THR A 56 -34.10 2.28 -15.15
C THR A 56 -34.60 2.71 -16.54
N ARG A 57 -33.85 2.43 -17.60
CA ARG A 57 -34.27 2.72 -18.99
C ARG A 57 -35.07 1.59 -19.65
N GLY A 58 -35.16 0.42 -19.01
CA GLY A 58 -35.76 -0.78 -19.61
C GLY A 58 -37.18 -1.13 -19.14
N GLU A 59 -37.69 -0.53 -18.06
CA GLU A 59 -38.98 -0.95 -17.48
C GLU A 59 -39.86 0.25 -17.12
N TYR A 60 -40.90 0.48 -17.93
CA TYR A 60 -42.18 0.93 -17.39
C TYR A 60 -42.58 -0.12 -16.35
N ALA A 61 -42.44 0.21 -15.07
CA ALA A 61 -42.73 -0.72 -13.97
C ALA A 61 -44.22 -1.07 -13.97
N ALA A 62 -44.58 -2.14 -14.68
CA ALA A 62 -45.85 -2.81 -14.44
C ALA A 62 -45.84 -3.30 -12.99
N VAL A 63 -46.78 -2.79 -12.19
CA VAL A 63 -46.98 -3.21 -10.79
C VAL A 63 -47.13 -4.74 -10.77
N PRO A 64 -46.25 -5.51 -10.11
CA PRO A 64 -46.28 -6.97 -10.21
C PRO A 64 -47.44 -7.54 -9.40
N GLY A 65 -48.47 -8.02 -10.08
CA GLY A 65 -49.52 -8.85 -9.49
C GLY A 65 -49.09 -10.31 -9.39
N SER A 66 -48.11 -10.65 -8.53
CA SER A 66 -47.91 -12.01 -7.96
C SER A 66 -46.52 -12.18 -7.34
N PRO A 67 -46.39 -12.82 -6.15
CA PRO A 67 -45.11 -13.12 -5.50
C PRO A 67 -44.18 -14.08 -6.26
N HIS A 68 -44.69 -14.86 -7.22
CA HIS A 68 -43.94 -15.98 -7.80
C HIS A 68 -42.93 -15.58 -8.89
N VAL A 69 -43.15 -14.46 -9.60
CA VAL A 69 -42.30 -13.98 -10.71
C VAL A 69 -40.97 -13.40 -10.22
N LYS A 70 -40.87 -13.06 -8.92
CA LYS A 70 -39.67 -12.50 -8.29
C LYS A 70 -38.52 -13.51 -8.11
N SER A 71 -38.79 -14.80 -8.36
CA SER A 71 -37.81 -15.87 -8.13
C SER A 71 -36.84 -16.09 -9.30
N GLU A 72 -37.22 -15.76 -10.54
CA GLU A 72 -36.43 -16.03 -11.74
C GLU A 72 -35.45 -14.89 -12.09
N ALA A 73 -35.81 -13.64 -11.80
CA ALA A 73 -34.94 -12.48 -12.02
C ALA A 73 -34.00 -12.24 -10.83
N ARG A 74 -33.17 -13.22 -10.47
CA ARG A 74 -32.02 -12.97 -9.58
C ARG A 74 -30.85 -12.48 -10.43
N PRO A 75 -30.53 -11.17 -10.45
CA PRO A 75 -29.44 -10.66 -11.28
C PRO A 75 -28.11 -11.31 -10.86
N ALA A 76 -27.19 -11.47 -11.81
CA ALA A 76 -25.83 -12.00 -11.55
C ALA A 76 -25.12 -11.27 -10.39
N ALA A 77 -25.47 -10.00 -10.14
CA ALA A 77 -25.07 -9.22 -8.98
C ALA A 77 -25.44 -9.87 -7.63
N GLY A 78 -26.59 -10.55 -7.53
CA GLY A 78 -27.01 -11.29 -6.34
C GLY A 78 -26.20 -12.56 -6.10
N ARG A 79 -25.73 -13.23 -7.17
CA ARG A 79 -24.81 -14.38 -7.07
C ARG A 79 -23.42 -13.92 -6.62
N ALA A 80 -22.86 -12.89 -7.27
CA ALA A 80 -21.57 -12.31 -6.88
C ALA A 80 -21.58 -11.79 -5.43
N ALA A 81 -22.65 -11.10 -5.01
CA ALA A 81 -22.80 -10.66 -3.63
C ALA A 81 -22.92 -11.83 -2.63
N LYS A 82 -23.51 -12.97 -3.02
CA LYS A 82 -23.59 -14.16 -2.18
C LYS A 82 -22.25 -14.89 -2.07
N TRP A 83 -21.48 -14.95 -3.16
CA TRP A 83 -20.12 -15.46 -3.18
C TRP A 83 -19.17 -14.59 -2.36
N TRP A 84 -19.25 -13.27 -2.50
CA TRP A 84 -18.49 -12.30 -1.70
C TRP A 84 -18.81 -12.42 -0.20
N ARG A 85 -20.09 -12.48 0.16
CA ARG A 85 -20.53 -12.70 1.55
C ARG A 85 -20.08 -14.06 2.11
N ARG A 86 -20.05 -15.10 1.28
CA ARG A 86 -19.49 -16.41 1.68
C ARG A 86 -17.98 -16.32 1.87
N GLY A 87 -17.24 -15.71 0.96
CA GLY A 87 -15.80 -15.52 1.08
C GLY A 87 -15.42 -14.74 2.35
N LEU A 88 -16.14 -13.65 2.64
CA LEU A 88 -15.97 -12.87 3.86
C LEU A 88 -16.29 -13.67 5.14
N TRP A 89 -17.22 -14.62 5.08
CA TRP A 89 -17.56 -15.48 6.22
C TRP A 89 -16.39 -16.39 6.65
N TRP A 90 -15.52 -16.79 5.71
CA TRP A 90 -14.31 -17.54 6.00
C TRP A 90 -13.17 -16.68 6.60
N VAL A 91 -13.29 -15.35 6.50
CA VAL A 91 -12.24 -14.39 6.86
C VAL A 91 -12.39 -13.88 8.31
N GLY A 92 -13.40 -14.34 9.05
CA GLY A 92 -13.48 -14.17 10.50
C GLY A 92 -14.67 -13.32 10.95
N GLY A 93 -15.49 -13.92 11.81
CA GLY A 93 -16.54 -13.24 12.58
C GLY A 93 -17.64 -12.55 11.78
N ARG A 94 -18.52 -11.82 12.48
CA ARG A 94 -19.51 -10.89 11.90
C ARG A 94 -19.25 -9.50 12.49
N GLY A 95 -19.42 -8.45 11.70
CA GLY A 95 -19.28 -7.08 12.17
C GLY A 95 -17.82 -6.63 12.28
N GLU A 96 -17.45 -6.01 13.39
CA GLU A 96 -16.15 -5.33 13.59
C GLU A 96 -14.93 -6.26 13.43
N GLU A 97 -15.05 -7.52 13.85
CA GLU A 97 -13.97 -8.49 13.71
C GLU A 97 -13.63 -8.76 12.23
N GLN A 98 -14.67 -8.87 11.40
CA GLN A 98 -14.53 -9.09 9.97
C GLN A 98 -13.86 -7.89 9.28
N GLU A 99 -14.27 -6.68 9.67
CA GLU A 99 -13.65 -5.44 9.15
C GLU A 99 -12.18 -5.35 9.54
N ARG A 100 -11.83 -5.70 10.79
CA ARG A 100 -10.44 -5.73 11.26
C ARG A 100 -9.59 -6.69 10.42
N VAL A 101 -10.06 -7.91 10.16
CA VAL A 101 -9.29 -8.88 9.35
C VAL A 101 -9.15 -8.38 7.91
N VAL A 102 -10.20 -7.81 7.33
CA VAL A 102 -10.12 -7.22 5.98
C VAL A 102 -9.06 -6.11 5.92
N HIS A 103 -9.04 -5.20 6.90
CA HIS A 103 -8.02 -4.17 6.98
C HIS A 103 -6.61 -4.76 7.10
N GLN A 104 -6.42 -5.76 7.96
CA GLN A 104 -5.13 -6.43 8.12
C GLN A 104 -4.67 -7.14 6.84
N LEU A 105 -5.55 -7.86 6.15
CA LEU A 105 -5.24 -8.50 4.88
C LEU A 105 -4.87 -7.47 3.81
N ALA A 106 -5.62 -6.36 3.71
CA ALA A 106 -5.28 -5.27 2.81
C ALA A 106 -3.89 -4.69 3.14
N GLY A 107 -3.59 -4.52 4.42
CA GLY A 107 -2.27 -4.13 4.92
C GLY A 107 -1.16 -5.09 4.51
N LEU A 108 -1.38 -6.40 4.67
CA LEU A 108 -0.42 -7.44 4.30
C LEU A 108 -0.15 -7.46 2.80
N VAL A 109 -1.20 -7.38 1.98
CA VAL A 109 -1.07 -7.27 0.51
C VAL A 109 -0.27 -6.02 0.15
N TRP A 110 -0.56 -4.90 0.80
CA TRP A 110 0.18 -3.65 0.57
C TRP A 110 1.65 -3.75 0.99
N ALA A 111 1.92 -4.31 2.17
CA ALA A 111 3.27 -4.53 2.67
C ALA A 111 4.06 -5.47 1.75
N ALA A 112 3.43 -6.54 1.26
CA ALA A 112 4.03 -7.46 0.29
C ALA A 112 4.34 -6.75 -1.03
N TRP A 113 3.43 -5.94 -1.56
CA TRP A 113 3.66 -5.14 -2.76
C TRP A 113 4.85 -4.19 -2.61
N LEU A 114 4.89 -3.41 -1.52
CA LEU A 114 6.00 -2.50 -1.25
C LEU A 114 7.32 -3.26 -1.00
N GLY A 115 7.26 -4.43 -0.35
CA GLY A 115 8.40 -5.32 -0.17
C GLY A 115 8.96 -5.84 -1.48
N VAL A 116 8.09 -6.25 -2.41
CA VAL A 116 8.48 -6.61 -3.78
C VAL A 116 9.12 -5.41 -4.47
N LEU A 117 8.54 -4.21 -4.40
CA LEU A 117 9.14 -3.00 -4.95
C LEU A 117 10.44 -2.58 -4.24
N ALA A 118 10.74 -3.06 -3.04
CA ALA A 118 12.00 -2.79 -2.38
C ALA A 118 13.13 -3.74 -2.85
N VAL A 119 12.78 -4.98 -3.20
CA VAL A 119 13.74 -6.05 -3.54
C VAL A 119 13.89 -6.26 -5.05
N HIS A 120 12.81 -6.13 -5.83
CA HIS A 120 12.78 -6.55 -7.23
C HIS A 120 13.76 -5.76 -8.11
N GLY A 121 14.75 -6.41 -8.70
CA GLY A 121 15.73 -5.77 -9.59
C GLY A 121 16.84 -5.01 -8.86
N THR A 122 17.10 -5.32 -7.59
CA THR A 122 18.31 -4.85 -6.87
C THR A 122 19.57 -5.63 -7.26
N GLY A 123 19.41 -6.87 -7.73
CA GLY A 123 20.51 -7.78 -8.03
C GLY A 123 21.20 -8.26 -6.76
N ASP A 124 22.52 -8.30 -6.79
CA ASP A 124 23.41 -8.68 -5.68
C ASP A 124 23.89 -7.47 -4.87
N ASP A 125 23.39 -6.27 -5.15
CA ASP A 125 23.93 -5.03 -4.60
C ASP A 125 23.28 -4.65 -3.25
N TYR A 126 24.00 -4.92 -2.17
CA TYR A 126 23.52 -4.70 -0.80
C TYR A 126 23.13 -3.23 -0.54
N LEU A 127 23.91 -2.28 -1.05
CA LEU A 127 23.65 -0.86 -0.84
C LEU A 127 22.51 -0.36 -1.73
N HIS A 128 22.30 -0.98 -2.89
CA HIS A 128 21.12 -0.70 -3.71
C HIS A 128 19.84 -1.13 -2.99
N LEU A 129 19.82 -2.36 -2.45
CA LEU A 129 18.72 -2.86 -1.64
C LEU A 129 18.42 -1.92 -0.45
N THR A 130 19.46 -1.63 0.34
CA THR A 130 19.36 -0.74 1.52
C THR A 130 18.70 0.59 1.16
N LYS A 131 19.17 1.25 0.09
CA LYS A 131 18.62 2.55 -0.33
C LYS A 131 17.18 2.46 -0.85
N ARG A 132 16.81 1.36 -1.52
CA ARG A 132 15.42 1.17 -1.99
C ARG A 132 14.43 1.09 -0.84
N PHE A 133 14.73 0.37 0.23
CA PHE A 133 13.83 0.33 1.40
C PHE A 133 13.52 1.73 1.94
N GLY A 134 14.54 2.59 2.07
CA GLY A 134 14.36 3.97 2.51
C GLY A 134 13.54 4.81 1.52
N MET A 135 13.82 4.68 0.22
CA MET A 135 13.08 5.42 -0.82
C MET A 135 11.61 5.00 -0.90
N ILE A 136 11.33 3.69 -0.86
CA ILE A 136 9.97 3.15 -0.87
C ILE A 136 9.23 3.61 0.39
N ALA A 137 9.82 3.51 1.58
CA ALA A 137 9.18 4.01 2.81
C ALA A 137 8.86 5.51 2.72
N ALA A 138 9.83 6.33 2.30
CA ALA A 138 9.65 7.78 2.17
C ALA A 138 8.56 8.15 1.15
N SER A 139 8.44 7.40 0.05
CA SER A 139 7.43 7.63 -0.99
C SER A 139 5.98 7.51 -0.49
N GLN A 140 5.77 6.79 0.63
CA GLN A 140 4.45 6.56 1.22
C GLN A 140 4.04 7.64 2.24
N LEU A 141 4.97 8.50 2.68
CA LEU A 141 4.66 9.56 3.64
C LEU A 141 3.57 10.54 3.15
N PRO A 142 3.54 10.97 1.88
CA PRO A 142 2.48 11.84 1.39
C PRO A 142 1.09 11.23 1.52
N ILE A 143 0.91 9.95 1.14
CA ILE A 143 -0.39 9.28 1.25
C ILE A 143 -0.75 8.98 2.71
N LEU A 144 0.25 8.66 3.56
CA LEU A 144 0.04 8.53 5.01
C LEU A 144 -0.54 9.82 5.60
N TYR A 145 0.01 10.97 5.22
CA TYR A 145 -0.48 12.29 5.65
C TYR A 145 -1.91 12.55 5.15
N LEU A 146 -2.18 12.28 3.88
CA LEU A 146 -3.53 12.45 3.31
C LEU A 146 -4.59 11.61 4.04
N LEU A 147 -4.25 10.38 4.46
CA LEU A 147 -5.15 9.51 5.22
C LEU A 147 -5.44 10.05 6.64
N MET A 148 -4.51 10.81 7.23
CA MET A 148 -4.68 11.43 8.56
C MET A 148 -5.58 12.67 8.53
N MET A 149 -5.77 13.31 7.37
CA MET A 149 -6.43 14.61 7.29
C MET A 149 -7.91 14.55 7.72
N LYS A 150 -8.21 15.17 8.88
CA LYS A 150 -9.58 15.36 9.39
C LYS A 150 -10.35 16.49 8.71
N ASN A 151 -9.69 17.32 7.91
CA ASN A 151 -10.27 18.53 7.33
C ASN A 151 -11.46 18.20 6.39
N ARG A 152 -12.49 19.05 6.42
CA ARG A 152 -13.64 19.00 5.50
C ARG A 152 -13.22 18.98 4.03
N TYR A 153 -12.11 19.65 3.70
CA TYR A 153 -11.54 19.74 2.35
C TYR A 153 -10.49 18.66 2.03
N SER A 154 -10.42 17.56 2.80
CA SER A 154 -9.53 16.45 2.49
C SER A 154 -9.82 15.88 1.08
N PRO A 155 -8.82 15.81 0.18
CA PRO A 155 -9.01 15.26 -1.17
C PRO A 155 -9.52 13.82 -1.14
N LEU A 156 -9.03 13.00 -0.20
CA LEU A 156 -9.44 11.60 -0.07
C LEU A 156 -10.89 11.46 0.37
N ARG A 157 -11.41 12.39 1.18
CA ARG A 157 -12.83 12.38 1.55
C ARG A 157 -13.73 12.58 0.32
N TYR A 158 -13.35 13.48 -0.59
CA TYR A 158 -14.10 13.69 -1.83
C TYR A 158 -13.97 12.50 -2.79
N LEU A 159 -12.75 11.98 -2.94
CA LEU A 159 -12.44 10.86 -3.84
C LEU A 159 -13.06 9.54 -3.39
N LEU A 160 -12.99 9.20 -2.11
CA LEU A 160 -13.46 7.90 -1.61
C LEU A 160 -14.89 7.97 -1.06
N ARG A 161 -15.43 9.18 -0.84
CA ARG A 161 -16.69 9.42 -0.12
C ARG A 161 -16.70 8.77 1.28
N ALA A 162 -15.52 8.63 1.86
CA ALA A 162 -15.28 8.03 3.17
C ALA A 162 -14.98 9.10 4.21
N SER A 163 -15.44 8.89 5.43
CA SER A 163 -15.14 9.70 6.61
C SER A 163 -13.70 9.46 7.09
N HIS A 164 -13.21 10.34 7.96
CA HIS A 164 -11.90 10.15 8.58
C HIS A 164 -11.82 8.86 9.40
N GLU A 165 -12.90 8.51 10.12
CA GLU A 165 -12.95 7.29 10.94
C GLU A 165 -12.82 6.02 10.09
N GLU A 166 -13.37 6.02 8.88
CA GLU A 166 -13.24 4.89 7.94
C GLU A 166 -11.83 4.80 7.32
N LEU A 167 -11.10 5.91 7.22
CA LEU A 167 -9.73 5.95 6.67
C LEU A 167 -8.65 5.72 7.73
N ASN A 168 -8.96 5.97 9.01
CA ASN A 168 -8.01 5.87 10.11
C ASN A 168 -7.39 4.46 10.29
N PRO A 169 -8.13 3.34 10.13
CA PRO A 169 -7.53 2.01 10.16
C PRO A 169 -6.42 1.84 9.11
N TYR A 170 -6.62 2.36 7.89
CA TYR A 170 -5.63 2.30 6.82
C TYR A 170 -4.42 3.20 7.11
N HIS A 171 -4.63 4.39 7.70
CA HIS A 171 -3.54 5.26 8.17
C HIS A 171 -2.65 4.52 9.18
N ARG A 172 -3.25 3.86 10.18
CA ARG A 172 -2.50 3.11 11.22
C ARG A 172 -1.69 1.98 10.62
N ILE A 173 -2.29 1.17 9.76
CA ILE A 173 -1.63 0.04 9.09
C ILE A 173 -0.49 0.54 8.19
N LEU A 174 -0.73 1.59 7.40
CA LEU A 174 0.31 2.17 6.55
C LEU A 174 1.47 2.74 7.38
N GLY A 175 1.17 3.38 8.52
CA GLY A 175 2.17 3.84 9.47
C GLY A 175 3.06 2.70 9.97
N GLN A 176 2.45 1.58 10.39
CA GLN A 176 3.20 0.39 10.80
C GLN A 176 4.12 -0.16 9.69
N ILE A 177 3.63 -0.17 8.45
CA ILE A 177 4.42 -0.60 7.28
C ILE A 177 5.61 0.34 7.06
N ILE A 178 5.38 1.66 7.09
CA ILE A 178 6.43 2.68 6.90
C ILE A 178 7.52 2.56 7.97
N VAL A 179 7.10 2.44 9.25
CA VAL A 179 8.03 2.22 10.37
C VAL A 179 8.84 0.94 10.13
N THR A 180 8.19 -0.17 9.80
CA THR A 180 8.87 -1.44 9.52
C THR A 180 9.91 -1.30 8.40
N LEU A 181 9.56 -0.63 7.30
CA LEU A 181 10.48 -0.42 6.17
C LEU A 181 11.66 0.49 6.55
N PHE A 182 11.44 1.55 7.33
CA PHE A 182 12.53 2.40 7.81
C PHE A 182 13.42 1.68 8.83
N SER A 183 12.86 0.84 9.71
CA SER A 183 13.63 0.00 10.62
C SER A 183 14.50 -1.00 9.86
N LEU A 184 13.98 -1.63 8.81
CA LEU A 184 14.77 -2.50 7.93
C LEU A 184 15.87 -1.72 7.21
N HIS A 185 15.54 -0.56 6.63
CA HIS A 185 16.52 0.33 6.00
C HIS A 185 17.68 0.69 6.95
N ALA A 186 17.36 1.06 8.18
CA ALA A 186 18.33 1.40 9.21
C ALA A 186 19.17 0.20 9.65
N GLY A 187 18.51 -0.95 9.88
CA GLY A 187 19.19 -2.21 10.21
C GLY A 187 20.17 -2.63 9.12
N PHE A 188 19.79 -2.48 7.85
CA PHE A 188 20.69 -2.77 6.74
C PHE A 188 21.89 -1.82 6.69
N TYR A 189 21.68 -0.52 6.91
CA TYR A 189 22.79 0.45 7.01
C TYR A 189 23.70 0.16 8.20
N LEU A 190 23.14 -0.19 9.36
CA LEU A 190 23.91 -0.56 10.54
C LEU A 190 24.81 -1.78 10.26
N ASN A 191 24.26 -2.83 9.65
CA ASN A 191 25.05 -3.99 9.23
C ASN A 191 26.14 -3.59 8.21
N PHE A 192 25.87 -2.68 7.28
CA PHE A 192 26.92 -2.15 6.39
C PHE A 192 28.02 -1.43 7.15
N PHE A 193 27.70 -0.53 8.09
CA PHE A 193 28.70 0.20 8.87
C PHE A 193 29.56 -0.72 9.74
N ILE A 194 28.96 -1.78 10.30
CA ILE A 194 29.68 -2.81 11.06
C ILE A 194 30.64 -3.57 10.14
N ARG A 195 30.14 -4.13 9.03
CA ARG A 195 30.96 -4.95 8.12
C ARG A 195 32.04 -4.17 7.39
N ALA A 196 31.81 -2.90 7.11
CA ALA A 196 32.82 -2.03 6.50
C ALA A 196 33.82 -1.44 7.51
N ASN A 197 33.68 -1.72 8.81
CA ASN A 197 34.45 -1.12 9.89
C ASN A 197 34.39 0.42 9.90
N LEU A 198 33.21 0.98 9.57
CA LEU A 198 32.95 2.42 9.46
C LEU A 198 32.00 2.93 10.53
N VAL A 199 31.81 2.21 11.65
CA VAL A 199 30.86 2.56 12.72
C VAL A 199 31.07 3.98 13.24
N LYS A 200 32.32 4.47 13.31
CA LYS A 200 32.60 5.87 13.68
C LYS A 200 31.85 6.87 12.78
N ASN A 201 31.74 6.58 11.48
CA ASN A 201 31.05 7.42 10.51
C ASN A 201 29.53 7.48 10.72
N LEU A 202 28.95 6.52 11.44
CA LEU A 202 27.53 6.54 11.80
C LEU A 202 27.22 7.73 12.72
N PHE A 203 28.15 8.06 13.63
CA PHE A 203 27.96 9.12 14.62
C PHE A 203 28.57 10.47 14.19
N THR A 204 29.62 10.44 13.36
CA THR A 204 30.32 11.68 12.95
C THR A 204 29.73 12.34 11.71
N ARG A 205 29.06 11.58 10.83
CA ARG A 205 28.42 12.15 9.63
C ARG A 205 26.99 12.60 9.95
N PRO A 206 26.55 13.77 9.45
CA PRO A 206 25.27 14.36 9.82
C PRO A 206 24.06 13.54 9.33
N VAL A 207 24.14 12.94 8.14
CA VAL A 207 23.01 12.20 7.57
C VAL A 207 22.72 10.91 8.34
N PRO A 208 23.71 10.01 8.58
CA PRO A 208 23.46 8.80 9.37
C PRO A 208 23.10 9.10 10.84
N SER A 209 23.66 10.15 11.44
CA SER A 209 23.37 10.49 12.84
C SER A 209 21.94 11.01 13.03
N LEU A 210 21.47 11.88 12.13
CA LEU A 210 20.06 12.32 12.11
C LEU A 210 19.11 11.15 11.85
N GLY A 211 19.50 10.22 10.95
CA GLY A 211 18.75 8.99 10.72
C GLY A 211 18.60 8.16 12.00
N LEU A 212 19.70 7.98 12.74
CA LEU A 212 19.68 7.24 14.01
C LEU A 212 18.77 7.92 15.05
N LEU A 213 18.85 9.25 15.17
CA LEU A 213 17.99 10.02 16.07
C LEU A 213 16.51 9.87 15.70
N SER A 214 16.18 9.92 14.41
CA SER A 214 14.79 9.81 13.95
C SER A 214 14.13 8.49 14.35
N ILE A 215 14.90 7.39 14.39
CA ILE A 215 14.39 6.07 14.78
C ILE A 215 14.09 6.01 16.28
N ILE A 216 14.80 6.78 17.10
CA ILE A 216 14.55 6.85 18.55
C ILE A 216 13.20 7.55 18.83
N PHE A 217 12.76 8.44 17.94
CA PHE A 217 11.50 9.19 18.08
C PHE A 217 10.30 8.55 17.37
N ILE A 218 10.48 7.41 16.69
CA ILE A 218 9.43 6.63 16.04
C ILE A 218 8.86 5.60 17.02
#